data_AF-A0A1G7Z839-F1
#
_entry.id   AF-A0A1G7Z839-F1
#
_cell.length_a   1.000
_cell.length_b   1.000
_cell.length_c   1.000
_cell.angle_alpha   90.00
_cell.angle_beta   90.00
_cell.angle_gamma   90.00
#
_symmetry.space_group_name_H-M   'P 1'
#
loop_
_entity.id
_entity.type
_entity.pdbx_description
1 polymer ?
#
loop_
_entity_poly.entity_id
_entity_poly.type
_entity_poly.pdbx_seq_one_letter_code
_entity_poly.pdbx_strand_id
1 'polypeptide(L)'
;MTSLSQITSRPQLVYLVFGAQTYHQEAVFSIASALAKAGATTDRPFDIQVFSDNPEPYRDLPVRVRPIDADMRREWSGPHHYHFRCKHVVARLVLEEAEKAILIDTDTFFLDGPMKLFERVQPDTLLCNAFQIRYADCKETVLYTALAKTLAERNLADDQMRLVNSGVIGLTRNNAPILDTSIALMDEFFPMTPGAITLEEFCLGVAAYRSLKIDQCADLIHHYWSRKPVFRAKVLAWIRKHRHDPLGAGAMHDTENVSPKLPRPATWQRLMYKTATLVVPQPQRQFVREVLYGCCEHPNEFDRACSPVWWEKAFSNAEHRLKKPIAPAQLRQWLDHWAVRRLLGRRRTAIYQHLVQMQTPR
;
A
#
# COMPACT_ATOMS: atom_id res chain seq x y z
N MET A 1 -19.23 31.14 21.09
CA MET A 1 -20.36 30.66 20.28
C MET A 1 -19.81 29.65 19.27
N THR A 2 -19.83 28.37 19.64
CA THR A 2 -19.41 27.26 18.78
C THR A 2 -20.40 27.18 17.63
N SER A 3 -19.94 27.47 16.41
CA SER A 3 -20.66 27.10 15.20
C SER A 3 -20.95 25.60 15.30
N LEU A 4 -22.22 25.22 15.40
CA LEU A 4 -22.64 23.84 15.18
C LEU A 4 -22.20 23.49 13.76
N SER A 5 -21.09 22.77 13.64
CA SER A 5 -20.67 22.22 12.36
C SER A 5 -21.82 21.34 11.88
N GLN A 6 -22.41 21.69 10.73
CA GLN A 6 -23.39 20.82 10.10
C GLN A 6 -22.69 19.49 9.78
N ILE A 7 -23.16 18.42 10.42
CA ILE A 7 -22.66 17.07 10.14
C ILE A 7 -23.08 16.73 8.71
N THR A 8 -22.11 16.39 7.86
CA THR A 8 -22.40 15.96 6.50
C THR A 8 -22.90 14.51 6.49
N SER A 9 -24.01 14.28 5.79
CA SER A 9 -24.52 12.96 5.50
C SER A 9 -23.78 12.28 4.36
N ARG A 10 -23.02 13.04 3.55
CA ARG A 10 -22.22 12.52 2.45
C ARG A 10 -21.00 11.77 3.02
N PRO A 11 -20.82 10.48 2.69
CA PRO A 11 -19.68 9.72 3.19
C PRO A 11 -18.34 10.32 2.73
N GLN A 12 -17.33 10.22 3.58
CA GLN A 12 -16.02 10.82 3.36
C GLN A 12 -14.96 9.74 3.08
N LEU A 13 -14.33 9.79 1.92
CA LEU A 13 -13.13 8.99 1.60
C LEU A 13 -11.89 9.82 1.97
N VAL A 14 -11.03 9.29 2.82
CA VAL A 14 -9.98 10.06 3.48
C VAL A 14 -8.60 9.48 3.18
N TYR A 15 -7.68 10.35 2.77
CA TYR A 15 -6.27 10.04 2.60
C TYR A 15 -5.43 10.87 3.57
N LEU A 16 -4.45 10.24 4.20
CA LEU A 16 -3.40 10.90 4.97
C LEU A 16 -2.06 10.68 4.26
N VAL A 17 -1.44 11.76 3.77
CA VAL A 17 -0.28 11.66 2.89
C VAL A 17 0.76 12.71 3.23
N PHE A 18 1.93 12.28 3.71
CA PHE A 18 3.05 13.16 4.00
C PHE A 18 4.41 12.53 3.71
N GLY A 19 5.40 13.37 3.44
CA GLY A 19 6.80 12.97 3.24
C GLY A 19 7.17 12.70 1.78
N ALA A 20 7.58 11.48 1.47
CA ALA A 20 8.21 11.18 0.18
C ALA A 20 7.22 11.35 -0.99
N GLN A 21 7.69 11.91 -2.11
CA GLN A 21 6.90 12.11 -3.34
C GLN A 21 6.19 10.83 -3.82
N THR A 22 6.77 9.66 -3.55
CA THR A 22 6.18 8.37 -3.89
C THR A 22 4.81 8.15 -3.23
N TYR A 23 4.60 8.63 -2.02
CA TYR A 23 3.30 8.48 -1.32
C TYR A 23 2.23 9.37 -1.95
N HIS A 24 2.60 10.58 -2.37
CA HIS A 24 1.69 11.45 -3.13
C HIS A 24 1.33 10.85 -4.48
N GLN A 25 2.29 10.24 -5.17
CA GLN A 25 2.05 9.54 -6.43
C GLN A 25 1.07 8.37 -6.24
N GLU A 26 1.29 7.54 -5.23
CA GLU A 26 0.37 6.46 -4.85
C GLU A 26 -1.05 6.99 -4.57
N ALA A 27 -1.17 8.06 -3.76
CA ALA A 27 -2.44 8.67 -3.42
C ALA A 27 -3.18 9.25 -4.63
N VAL A 28 -2.48 9.98 -5.51
CA VAL A 28 -3.07 10.53 -6.75
C VAL A 28 -3.66 9.41 -7.61
N PHE A 29 -2.94 8.30 -7.76
CA PHE A 29 -3.45 7.17 -8.52
C PHE A 29 -4.61 6.45 -7.81
N SER A 30 -4.54 6.27 -6.49
CA SER A 30 -5.64 5.70 -5.71
C SER A 30 -6.93 6.53 -5.87
N ILE A 31 -6.83 7.86 -5.75
CA ILE A 31 -7.94 8.79 -5.97
C ILE A 31 -8.46 8.69 -7.41
N ALA A 32 -7.59 8.73 -8.42
CA ALA A 32 -8.00 8.61 -9.82
C ALA A 32 -8.74 7.29 -10.08
N SER A 33 -8.32 6.19 -9.45
CA SER A 33 -9.02 4.90 -9.55
C SER A 33 -10.38 4.90 -8.88
N ALA A 34 -10.53 5.57 -7.73
CA ALA A 34 -11.82 5.75 -7.08
C ALA A 34 -12.79 6.53 -7.98
N LEU A 35 -12.30 7.60 -8.61
CA LEU A 35 -13.08 8.45 -9.51
C LEU A 35 -13.47 7.72 -10.80
N ALA A 36 -12.54 6.99 -11.42
CA ALA A 36 -12.82 6.17 -12.59
C ALA A 36 -13.92 5.14 -12.31
N LYS A 37 -13.91 4.51 -11.13
CA LYS A 37 -14.94 3.54 -10.71
C LYS A 37 -16.25 4.17 -10.24
N ALA A 38 -16.25 5.44 -9.85
CA ALA A 38 -17.47 6.19 -9.55
C ALA A 38 -18.23 6.64 -10.82
N GLY A 39 -17.55 6.67 -11.96
CA GLY A 39 -18.12 7.14 -13.23
C GLY A 39 -17.97 8.66 -13.42
N ALA A 40 -18.30 9.14 -14.62
CA ALA A 40 -18.08 10.52 -15.05
C ALA A 40 -19.12 11.54 -14.52
N THR A 41 -19.93 11.19 -13.52
CA THR A 41 -20.96 12.09 -13.00
C THR A 41 -20.33 13.16 -12.11
N THR A 42 -20.70 14.42 -12.34
CA THR A 42 -20.26 15.55 -11.51
C THR A 42 -20.89 15.50 -10.12
N ASP A 43 -22.10 14.95 -9.99
CA ASP A 43 -22.77 14.68 -8.72
C ASP A 43 -22.41 13.27 -8.25
N ARG A 44 -21.32 13.17 -7.49
CA ARG A 44 -20.92 11.93 -6.82
C ARG A 44 -21.64 11.83 -5.48
N PRO A 45 -22.01 10.65 -4.98
CA PRO A 45 -22.66 10.49 -3.68
C PRO A 45 -21.71 10.52 -2.46
N PHE A 46 -20.43 10.85 -2.64
CA PHE A 46 -19.41 10.89 -1.60
C PHE A 46 -18.41 12.03 -1.87
N ASP A 47 -17.66 12.43 -0.84
CA ASP A 47 -16.59 13.42 -0.95
C ASP A 47 -15.23 12.80 -0.61
N ILE A 48 -14.15 13.43 -1.08
CA ILE A 48 -12.78 12.98 -0.85
C ILE A 48 -12.03 14.07 -0.08
N GLN A 49 -11.36 13.69 0.99
CA GLN A 49 -10.50 14.56 1.78
C GLN A 49 -9.05 14.06 1.76
N VAL A 50 -8.10 14.96 1.56
CA VAL A 50 -6.67 14.64 1.53
C VAL A 50 -5.94 15.50 2.55
N PHE A 51 -5.48 14.90 3.64
CA PHE A 51 -4.62 15.54 4.62
C PHE A 51 -3.18 15.45 4.14
N SER A 52 -2.53 16.59 3.83
CA SER A 52 -1.23 16.56 3.19
C SER A 52 -0.29 17.72 3.50
N ASP A 53 1.00 17.42 3.59
CA ASP A 53 2.09 18.40 3.71
C ASP A 53 2.49 19.02 2.35
N ASN A 54 1.96 18.48 1.26
CA ASN A 54 2.15 19.00 -0.09
C ASN A 54 0.81 18.98 -0.85
N PRO A 55 0.09 20.11 -0.91
CA PRO A 55 -1.18 20.23 -1.63
C PRO A 55 -1.06 20.11 -3.16
N GLU A 56 0.10 20.44 -3.73
CA GLU A 56 0.29 20.64 -5.17
C GLU A 56 -0.15 19.46 -6.06
N PRO A 57 0.13 18.18 -5.70
CA PRO A 57 -0.27 17.04 -6.52
C PRO A 57 -1.78 16.86 -6.70
N TYR A 58 -2.59 17.52 -5.86
CA TYR A 58 -4.04 17.32 -5.80
C TYR A 58 -4.84 18.47 -6.39
N ARG A 59 -4.19 19.55 -6.86
CA ARG A 59 -4.84 20.79 -7.31
C ARG A 59 -5.88 20.57 -8.44
N ASP A 60 -5.64 19.58 -9.29
CA ASP A 60 -6.47 19.25 -10.47
C ASP A 60 -7.46 18.10 -10.18
N LEU A 61 -7.55 17.65 -8.92
CA LEU A 61 -8.48 16.59 -8.48
C LEU A 61 -9.65 17.19 -7.69
N PRO A 62 -10.88 16.66 -7.83
CA PRO A 62 -12.06 17.18 -7.16
C PRO A 62 -12.14 16.63 -5.73
N VAL A 63 -11.16 17.06 -4.91
CA VAL A 63 -10.94 16.67 -3.52
C VAL A 63 -10.79 17.90 -2.63
N ARG A 64 -11.12 17.76 -1.35
CA ARG A 64 -10.82 18.77 -0.34
C ARG A 64 -9.43 18.50 0.23
N VAL A 65 -8.45 19.33 -0.11
CA VAL A 65 -7.13 19.26 0.51
C VAL A 65 -7.13 19.96 1.86
N ARG A 66 -6.65 19.28 2.89
CA ARG A 66 -6.39 19.83 4.23
C ARG A 66 -4.88 19.87 4.45
N PRO A 67 -4.25 21.05 4.35
CA PRO A 67 -2.82 21.17 4.63
C PRO A 67 -2.50 20.70 6.05
N ILE A 68 -1.41 19.95 6.22
CA ILE A 68 -0.87 19.59 7.53
C ILE A 68 0.58 20.05 7.63
N ASP A 69 0.91 20.76 8.70
CA ASP A 69 2.28 21.20 8.95
C ASP A 69 3.06 20.19 9.82
N ALA A 70 4.32 20.52 10.11
CA ALA A 70 5.19 19.66 10.91
C ALA A 70 4.75 19.58 12.38
N ASP A 71 4.08 20.62 12.89
CA ASP A 71 3.64 20.69 14.29
C ASP A 71 2.43 19.80 14.52
N MET A 72 1.43 19.87 13.62
CA MET A 72 0.28 18.97 13.59
C MET A 72 0.74 17.51 13.49
N ARG A 73 1.70 17.20 12.62
CA ARG A 73 2.24 15.83 12.49
C ARG A 73 2.94 15.35 13.76
N ARG A 74 3.72 16.23 14.41
CA ARG A 74 4.39 15.91 15.67
C ARG A 74 3.38 15.64 16.78
N GLU A 75 2.35 16.48 16.88
CA GLU A 75 1.25 16.32 17.83
C GLU A 75 0.47 15.01 17.61
N TRP A 76 0.07 14.73 16.37
CA TRP A 76 -0.72 13.55 16.04
C TRP A 76 0.05 12.24 16.18
N SER A 77 1.38 12.29 16.04
CA SER A 77 2.26 11.14 16.29
C SER A 77 2.40 10.80 17.77
N GLY A 78 1.85 11.63 18.67
CA GLY A 78 1.77 11.37 20.10
C GLY A 78 3.13 11.39 20.81
N PRO A 79 3.16 10.94 22.08
CA PRO A 79 4.35 11.04 22.95
C PRO A 79 5.56 10.25 22.45
N HIS A 80 5.33 9.23 21.61
CA HIS A 80 6.37 8.33 21.11
C HIS A 80 6.81 8.61 19.67
N HIS A 81 6.31 9.70 19.06
CA HIS A 81 6.54 10.02 17.65
C HIS A 81 6.18 8.87 16.69
N TYR A 82 5.12 8.14 17.04
CA TYR A 82 4.63 7.00 16.26
C TYR A 82 3.72 7.46 15.13
N HIS A 83 4.30 7.68 13.94
CA HIS A 83 3.59 8.26 12.80
C HIS A 83 2.34 7.48 12.32
N PHE A 84 2.23 6.18 12.57
CA PHE A 84 1.03 5.40 12.22
C PHE A 84 -0.19 5.76 13.10
N ARG A 85 0.03 6.30 14.31
CA ARG A 85 -1.01 6.86 15.19
C ARG A 85 -1.85 7.93 14.49
N CYS A 86 -1.22 8.72 13.61
CA CYS A 86 -1.87 9.80 12.87
C CYS A 86 -3.09 9.32 12.06
N LYS A 87 -3.09 8.06 11.56
CA LYS A 87 -4.25 7.49 10.84
C LYS A 87 -5.52 7.59 11.68
N HIS A 88 -5.42 7.19 12.95
CA HIS A 88 -6.57 7.14 13.84
C HIS A 88 -7.02 8.53 14.26
N VAL A 89 -6.07 9.43 14.49
CA VAL A 89 -6.36 10.85 14.78
C VAL A 89 -7.13 11.48 13.63
N VAL A 90 -6.66 11.29 12.40
CA VAL A 90 -7.32 11.85 11.20
C VAL A 90 -8.70 11.24 10.98
N ALA A 91 -8.85 9.92 11.10
CA ALA A 91 -10.17 9.28 11.00
C ALA A 91 -11.13 9.82 12.07
N ARG A 92 -10.63 10.05 13.30
CA ARG A 92 -11.41 10.57 14.42
C ARG A 92 -11.86 12.01 14.19
N LEU A 93 -10.98 12.85 13.63
CA LEU A 93 -11.29 14.24 13.26
C LEU A 93 -12.37 14.32 12.18
N VAL A 94 -12.29 13.48 11.14
CA VAL A 94 -13.29 13.49 10.07
C VAL A 94 -14.67 13.02 10.57
N LEU A 95 -14.71 12.10 11.53
CA LEU A 95 -15.98 11.67 12.13
C LEU A 95 -16.65 12.74 13.03
N GLU A 96 -15.96 13.83 13.38
CA GLU A 96 -16.61 14.95 14.09
C GLU A 96 -17.59 15.70 13.19
N GLU A 97 -17.30 15.72 11.89
CA GLU A 97 -18.00 16.49 10.87
C GLU A 97 -18.80 15.65 9.88
N ALA A 98 -18.67 14.32 9.89
CA ALA A 98 -19.34 13.42 8.95
C ALA A 98 -19.95 12.19 9.61
N GLU A 99 -21.10 11.73 9.11
CA GLU A 99 -21.77 10.51 9.59
C GLU A 99 -20.95 9.23 9.33
N LYS A 100 -20.14 9.23 8.28
CA LYS A 100 -19.40 8.05 7.81
C LYS A 100 -18.09 8.47 7.16
N ALA A 101 -17.00 7.83 7.57
CA ALA A 101 -15.68 8.05 7.01
C ALA A 101 -14.97 6.73 6.74
N ILE A 102 -14.15 6.73 5.68
CA ILE A 102 -13.24 5.65 5.36
C ILE A 102 -11.86 6.25 5.13
N LEU A 103 -10.91 5.96 6.01
CA LEU A 103 -9.51 6.22 5.76
C LEU A 103 -8.91 5.06 4.95
N ILE A 104 -8.11 5.38 3.94
CA ILE A 104 -7.45 4.40 3.07
C ILE A 104 -5.97 4.75 2.87
N ASP A 105 -5.12 3.72 2.84
CA ASP A 105 -3.69 3.88 2.60
C ASP A 105 -3.42 4.30 1.14
N THR A 106 -2.29 4.98 0.93
CA THR A 106 -1.92 5.50 -0.40
C THR A 106 -1.63 4.38 -1.38
N ASP A 107 -1.04 3.27 -0.91
CA ASP A 107 -0.68 2.10 -1.70
C ASP A 107 -1.87 1.18 -2.01
N THR A 108 -2.98 1.79 -2.42
CA THR A 108 -4.23 1.14 -2.80
C THR A 108 -4.70 1.61 -4.18
N PHE A 109 -5.60 0.84 -4.79
CA PHE A 109 -6.48 1.35 -5.85
C PHE A 109 -7.79 0.55 -5.90
N PHE A 110 -8.82 1.16 -6.46
CA PHE A 110 -10.19 0.65 -6.47
C PHE A 110 -10.40 -0.37 -7.59
N LEU A 111 -10.94 -1.54 -7.23
CA LEU A 111 -11.38 -2.57 -8.17
C LEU A 111 -12.85 -2.37 -8.58
N ASP A 112 -13.62 -1.69 -7.74
CA ASP A 112 -15.05 -1.43 -7.89
C ASP A 112 -15.42 -0.03 -7.35
N GLY A 113 -16.69 0.36 -7.49
CA GLY A 113 -17.17 1.68 -7.09
C GLY A 113 -17.03 1.97 -5.59
N PRO A 114 -16.57 3.18 -5.18
CA PRO A 114 -16.40 3.55 -3.78
C PRO A 114 -17.66 3.41 -2.91
N MET A 115 -18.86 3.53 -3.50
CA MET A 115 -20.11 3.35 -2.75
C MET A 115 -20.29 1.95 -2.18
N LYS A 116 -19.82 0.90 -2.87
CA LYS A 116 -19.83 -0.47 -2.33
C LYS A 116 -18.97 -0.61 -1.06
N LEU A 117 -17.94 0.23 -0.94
CA LEU A 117 -17.12 0.31 0.26
C LEU A 117 -17.89 0.97 1.40
N PHE A 118 -18.55 2.10 1.12
CA PHE A 118 -19.39 2.81 2.10
C PHE A 118 -20.61 2.01 2.55
N GLU A 119 -21.18 1.16 1.70
CA GLU A 119 -22.26 0.24 2.03
C GLU A 119 -21.84 -0.79 3.11
N ARG A 120 -20.55 -1.11 3.23
CA ARG A 120 -20.04 -2.00 4.29
C ARG A 120 -19.79 -1.31 5.63
N VAL A 121 -19.82 0.02 5.66
CA VAL A 121 -19.68 0.78 6.91
C VAL A 121 -21.06 0.96 7.53
N GLN A 122 -21.37 0.11 8.50
CA GLN A 122 -22.61 0.09 9.27
C GLN A 122 -22.36 0.48 10.75
N PRO A 123 -23.40 0.93 11.49
CA PRO A 123 -23.26 1.35 12.88
C PRO A 123 -22.69 0.31 13.85
N ASP A 124 -22.74 -0.97 13.51
CA ASP A 124 -22.22 -2.08 14.32
C ASP A 124 -20.92 -2.69 13.77
N THR A 125 -20.29 -2.03 12.78
CA THR A 125 -19.13 -2.58 12.08
C THR A 125 -17.88 -1.70 12.17
N LEU A 126 -16.72 -2.37 12.13
CA LEU A 126 -15.46 -1.81 11.71
C LEU A 126 -15.09 -2.44 10.36
N LEU A 127 -15.00 -1.61 9.31
CA LEU A 127 -14.51 -2.05 8.01
C LEU A 127 -12.99 -1.94 7.96
N CYS A 128 -12.31 -3.04 7.63
CA CYS A 128 -10.87 -3.10 7.43
C CYS A 128 -10.50 -3.59 6.02
N ASN A 129 -9.23 -3.57 5.66
CA ASN A 129 -8.81 -4.14 4.37
C ASN A 129 -8.93 -5.67 4.37
N ALA A 130 -8.48 -6.34 5.44
CA ALA A 130 -8.57 -7.78 5.66
C ALA A 130 -8.47 -8.13 7.16
N PHE A 131 -8.93 -9.33 7.57
CA PHE A 131 -8.80 -9.80 8.97
C PHE A 131 -8.53 -11.31 9.13
N GLN A 132 -7.80 -11.94 8.19
CA GLN A 132 -7.75 -13.40 8.08
C GLN A 132 -7.03 -14.11 9.24
N ILE A 133 -6.10 -13.45 9.90
CA ILE A 133 -5.19 -14.05 10.88
C ILE A 133 -5.80 -13.95 12.29
N ARG A 134 -5.76 -15.02 13.10
CA ARG A 134 -6.12 -14.92 14.52
C ARG A 134 -4.92 -14.50 15.34
N TYR A 135 -5.17 -13.82 16.44
CA TYR A 135 -4.13 -13.45 17.39
C TYR A 135 -3.40 -14.68 17.94
N ALA A 136 -4.11 -15.80 18.17
CA ALA A 136 -3.53 -17.08 18.57
C ALA A 136 -2.51 -17.67 17.58
N ASP A 137 -2.57 -17.26 16.31
CA ASP A 137 -1.68 -17.77 15.25
C ASP A 137 -0.38 -16.92 15.13
N CYS A 138 -0.16 -15.97 16.05
CA CYS A 138 0.97 -15.03 16.03
C CYS A 138 1.76 -15.03 17.35
N LYS A 139 1.88 -16.18 18.02
CA LYS A 139 2.48 -16.29 19.38
C LYS A 139 3.96 -15.91 19.45
N GLU A 140 4.63 -15.96 18.31
CA GLU A 140 6.03 -15.58 18.10
C GLU A 140 6.25 -14.08 17.91
N THR A 141 5.18 -13.30 17.73
CA THR A 141 5.30 -11.86 17.47
C THR A 141 5.56 -11.07 18.76
N VAL A 142 6.21 -9.90 18.63
CA VAL A 142 6.41 -8.95 19.74
C VAL A 142 5.07 -8.55 20.36
N LEU A 143 4.04 -8.32 19.55
CA LEU A 143 2.70 -7.97 20.03
C LEU A 143 2.12 -9.05 20.95
N TYR A 144 2.18 -10.33 20.53
CA TYR A 144 1.67 -11.42 21.36
C TYR A 144 2.49 -11.60 22.64
N THR A 145 3.80 -11.74 22.49
CA THR A 145 4.70 -12.02 23.62
C THR A 145 4.69 -10.92 24.67
N ALA A 146 4.55 -9.65 24.26
CA ALA A 146 4.53 -8.51 25.18
C ALA A 146 3.14 -8.25 25.80
N LEU A 147 2.04 -8.48 25.06
CA LEU A 147 0.72 -7.97 25.46
C LEU A 147 -0.30 -9.05 25.87
N ALA A 148 -0.13 -10.32 25.50
CA ALA A 148 -1.16 -11.35 25.72
C ALA A 148 -1.60 -11.45 27.20
N LYS A 149 -0.65 -11.40 28.14
CA LYS A 149 -0.96 -11.41 29.57
C LYS A 149 -1.77 -10.18 29.99
N THR A 150 -1.30 -8.99 29.65
CA THR A 150 -1.98 -7.72 29.97
C THR A 150 -3.39 -7.65 29.40
N LEU A 151 -3.57 -8.12 28.16
CA LEU A 151 -4.88 -8.14 27.50
C LEU A 151 -5.86 -9.10 28.17
N ALA A 152 -5.38 -10.28 28.58
CA ALA A 152 -6.21 -11.27 29.29
C ALA A 152 -6.59 -10.78 30.69
N GLU A 153 -5.62 -10.26 31.47
CA GLU A 153 -5.86 -9.76 32.84
C GLU A 153 -6.85 -8.58 32.87
N ARG A 154 -6.82 -7.73 31.84
CA ARG A 154 -7.74 -6.59 31.69
C ARG A 154 -9.00 -6.92 30.89
N ASN A 155 -9.17 -8.17 30.45
CA ASN A 155 -10.27 -8.61 29.61
C ASN A 155 -10.45 -7.77 28.32
N LEU A 156 -9.36 -7.26 27.75
CA LEU A 156 -9.37 -6.42 26.54
C LEU A 156 -9.44 -7.26 25.27
N ALA A 157 -8.68 -8.35 25.21
CA ALA A 157 -8.67 -9.28 24.08
C ALA A 157 -8.22 -10.67 24.50
N ASP A 158 -8.55 -11.68 23.70
CA ASP A 158 -8.11 -13.06 23.87
C ASP A 158 -7.68 -13.68 22.53
N ASP A 159 -7.31 -14.95 22.56
CA ASP A 159 -6.85 -15.74 21.40
C ASP A 159 -7.88 -15.82 20.25
N GLN A 160 -9.15 -15.46 20.46
CA GLN A 160 -10.19 -15.44 19.42
C GLN A 160 -10.21 -14.13 18.61
N MET A 161 -9.52 -13.08 19.07
CA MET A 161 -9.42 -11.82 18.32
C MET A 161 -8.79 -12.05 16.95
N ARG A 162 -9.41 -11.48 15.91
CA ARG A 162 -8.84 -11.43 14.55
C ARG A 162 -7.98 -10.19 14.42
N LEU A 163 -6.77 -10.36 13.86
CA LEU A 163 -5.90 -9.25 13.53
C LEU A 163 -6.42 -8.56 12.28
N VAL A 164 -6.58 -7.24 12.35
CA VAL A 164 -7.07 -6.42 11.24
C VAL A 164 -5.90 -5.81 10.47
N ASN A 165 -6.13 -5.49 9.20
CA ASN A 165 -5.24 -4.65 8.40
C ASN A 165 -5.88 -3.27 8.19
N SER A 166 -5.21 -2.24 8.70
CA SER A 166 -5.66 -0.85 8.75
C SER A 166 -5.42 -0.07 7.46
N GLY A 167 -5.02 -0.75 6.37
CA GLY A 167 -4.97 -0.16 5.03
C GLY A 167 -6.31 0.41 4.56
N VAL A 168 -7.40 -0.03 5.21
CA VAL A 168 -8.71 0.62 5.21
C VAL A 168 -9.20 0.67 6.66
N ILE A 169 -9.77 1.80 7.08
CA ILE A 169 -10.48 1.98 8.34
C ILE A 169 -11.81 2.68 8.04
N GLY A 170 -12.90 1.94 8.05
CA GLY A 170 -14.25 2.48 7.84
C GLY A 170 -15.11 2.40 9.08
N LEU A 171 -15.65 3.54 9.51
CA LEU A 171 -16.47 3.68 10.71
C LEU A 171 -17.60 4.70 10.48
N THR A 172 -18.69 4.52 11.22
CA THR A 172 -19.71 5.57 11.40
C THR A 172 -19.33 6.50 12.55
N ARG A 173 -19.90 7.70 12.58
CA ARG A 173 -19.71 8.69 13.65
C ARG A 173 -19.96 8.13 15.05
N ASN A 174 -21.00 7.30 15.21
CA ASN A 174 -21.34 6.66 16.49
C ASN A 174 -20.22 5.74 17.02
N ASN A 175 -19.33 5.27 16.13
CA ASN A 175 -18.20 4.41 16.49
C ASN A 175 -16.87 5.17 16.59
N ALA A 176 -16.88 6.50 16.49
CA ALA A 176 -15.68 7.33 16.68
C ALA A 176 -14.93 7.05 18.00
N PRO A 177 -15.59 6.74 19.15
CA PRO A 177 -14.90 6.40 20.40
C PRO A 177 -13.98 5.17 20.34
N ILE A 178 -14.13 4.30 19.33
CA ILE A 178 -13.20 3.18 19.08
C ILE A 178 -11.81 3.70 18.73
N LEU A 179 -11.73 4.81 17.99
CA LEU A 179 -10.47 5.45 17.63
C LEU A 179 -9.83 6.10 18.86
N ASP A 180 -10.61 6.72 19.74
CA ASP A 180 -10.12 7.30 20.99
C ASP A 180 -9.50 6.20 21.87
N THR A 181 -10.18 5.05 21.99
CA THR A 181 -9.67 3.87 22.69
C THR A 181 -8.39 3.33 22.05
N SER A 182 -8.38 3.15 20.73
CA SER A 182 -7.20 2.64 20.01
C SER A 182 -5.99 3.59 20.14
N ILE A 183 -6.22 4.91 20.10
CA ILE A 183 -5.18 5.93 20.33
C ILE A 183 -4.57 5.80 21.73
N ALA A 184 -5.41 5.68 22.77
CA ALA A 184 -4.93 5.50 24.14
C ALA A 184 -4.13 4.19 24.29
N LEU A 185 -4.60 3.10 23.67
CA LEU A 185 -3.88 1.81 23.68
C LEU A 185 -2.54 1.89 22.95
N MET A 186 -2.45 2.62 21.83
CA MET A 186 -1.17 2.83 21.14
C MET A 186 -0.18 3.57 22.05
N ASP A 187 -0.63 4.63 22.73
CA ASP A 187 0.23 5.41 23.63
C ASP A 187 0.70 4.58 24.84
N GLU A 188 -0.15 3.67 25.33
CA GLU A 188 0.16 2.74 26.42
C GLU A 188 1.11 1.61 25.99
N PHE A 189 0.84 0.94 24.87
CA PHE A 189 1.51 -0.30 24.47
C PHE A 189 2.78 -0.09 23.66
N PHE A 190 2.98 1.08 23.06
CA PHE A 190 4.20 1.39 22.29
C PHE A 190 5.50 1.10 23.06
N PRO A 191 5.71 1.59 24.30
CA PRO A 191 6.95 1.31 25.04
C PRO A 191 7.14 -0.18 25.38
N MET A 192 6.08 -0.98 25.37
CA MET A 192 6.11 -2.41 25.67
C MET A 192 6.39 -3.27 24.43
N THR A 193 6.28 -2.70 23.23
CA THR A 193 6.30 -3.45 21.96
C THR A 193 7.38 -2.93 21.00
N PRO A 194 8.66 -2.97 21.40
CA PRO A 194 9.75 -2.39 20.60
C PRO A 194 9.82 -3.01 19.22
N GLY A 195 9.77 -2.16 18.19
CA GLY A 195 9.83 -2.59 16.78
C GLY A 195 8.54 -3.16 16.21
N ALA A 196 7.43 -3.14 16.94
CA ALA A 196 6.11 -3.53 16.41
C ALA A 196 5.61 -2.48 15.40
N ILE A 197 5.83 -2.74 14.11
CA ILE A 197 5.45 -1.82 13.04
C ILE A 197 3.94 -1.76 12.77
N THR A 198 3.17 -2.74 13.26
CA THR A 198 1.71 -2.86 13.07
C THR A 198 0.92 -2.63 14.36
N LEU A 199 1.47 -1.86 15.31
CA LEU A 199 0.82 -1.60 16.59
C LEU A 199 -0.50 -0.86 16.42
N GLU A 200 -0.61 0.06 15.47
CA GLU A 200 -1.84 0.78 15.14
C GLU A 200 -2.95 -0.17 14.68
N GLU A 201 -2.62 -1.16 13.84
CA GLU A 201 -3.61 -2.13 13.37
C GLU A 201 -4.06 -3.03 14.53
N PHE A 202 -3.10 -3.39 15.38
CA PHE A 202 -3.35 -4.21 16.56
C PHE A 202 -4.28 -3.50 17.56
N CYS A 203 -3.96 -2.26 17.94
CA CYS A 203 -4.76 -1.46 18.87
C CYS A 203 -6.16 -1.19 18.32
N LEU A 204 -6.32 -1.02 17.00
CA LEU A 204 -7.64 -0.91 16.37
C LEU A 204 -8.45 -2.20 16.57
N GLY A 205 -7.83 -3.35 16.34
CA GLY A 205 -8.44 -4.66 16.56
C GLY A 205 -8.87 -4.85 18.02
N VAL A 206 -7.99 -4.52 18.97
CA VAL A 206 -8.29 -4.60 20.42
C VAL A 206 -9.45 -3.67 20.79
N ALA A 207 -9.44 -2.43 20.32
CA ALA A 207 -10.49 -1.46 20.64
C ALA A 207 -11.87 -1.86 20.09
N ALA A 208 -11.92 -2.52 18.94
CA ALA A 208 -13.17 -3.00 18.33
C ALA A 208 -13.63 -4.37 18.85
N TYR A 209 -12.75 -5.12 19.52
CA TYR A 209 -13.00 -6.51 19.86
C TYR A 209 -14.20 -6.66 20.82
N ARG A 210 -15.13 -7.57 20.48
CA ARG A 210 -16.42 -7.81 21.18
C ARG A 210 -17.41 -6.65 21.18
N SER A 211 -17.04 -5.47 20.69
CA SER A 211 -17.92 -4.29 20.57
C SER A 211 -18.44 -4.08 19.15
N LEU A 212 -17.67 -4.44 18.13
CA LEU A 212 -18.04 -4.31 16.73
C LEU A 212 -17.83 -5.61 15.96
N LYS A 213 -18.63 -5.80 14.90
CA LYS A 213 -18.38 -6.81 13.88
C LYS A 213 -17.27 -6.31 12.93
N ILE A 214 -16.28 -7.15 12.64
CA ILE A 214 -15.26 -6.83 11.64
C ILE A 214 -15.78 -7.23 10.25
N ASP A 215 -15.66 -6.32 9.29
CA ASP A 215 -15.85 -6.58 7.86
C ASP A 215 -14.56 -6.28 7.07
N GLN A 216 -14.45 -6.79 5.84
CA GLN A 216 -13.28 -6.60 4.99
C GLN A 216 -13.63 -6.11 3.58
N CYS A 217 -12.65 -5.58 2.86
CA CYS A 217 -12.84 -5.06 1.49
C CYS A 217 -11.75 -5.43 0.48
N ALA A 218 -10.99 -6.51 0.70
CA ALA A 218 -9.93 -6.96 -0.22
C ALA A 218 -10.43 -7.34 -1.63
N ASP A 219 -11.74 -7.51 -1.81
CA ASP A 219 -12.42 -7.72 -3.10
C ASP A 219 -12.76 -6.40 -3.83
N LEU A 220 -12.88 -5.29 -3.08
CA LEU A 220 -13.17 -3.95 -3.63
C LEU A 220 -11.92 -3.09 -3.80
N ILE A 221 -10.89 -3.33 -2.97
CA ILE A 221 -9.66 -2.55 -2.91
C ILE A 221 -8.47 -3.48 -3.12
N HIS A 222 -7.61 -3.12 -4.09
CA HIS A 222 -6.31 -3.75 -4.21
C HIS A 222 -5.28 -3.01 -3.36
N HIS A 223 -4.96 -3.56 -2.20
CA HIS A 223 -3.91 -3.06 -1.32
C HIS A 223 -2.57 -3.78 -1.61
N TYR A 224 -1.61 -3.07 -2.22
CA TYR A 224 -0.36 -3.65 -2.73
C TYR A 224 0.84 -3.55 -1.78
N TRP A 225 0.56 -3.61 -0.46
CA TRP A 225 1.56 -3.52 0.61
C TRP A 225 2.69 -4.56 0.47
N SER A 226 2.34 -5.78 0.06
CA SER A 226 3.31 -6.79 -0.36
C SER A 226 3.52 -6.64 -1.88
N ARG A 227 4.77 -6.39 -2.31
CA ARG A 227 5.16 -6.07 -3.72
C ARG A 227 5.08 -4.60 -4.14
N LYS A 228 5.13 -3.63 -3.22
CA LYS A 228 5.16 -2.18 -3.52
C LYS A 228 6.02 -1.78 -4.74
N PRO A 229 7.29 -2.22 -4.90
CA PRO A 229 8.12 -1.76 -6.03
C PRO A 229 7.50 -2.06 -7.40
N VAL A 230 6.84 -3.21 -7.55
CA VAL A 230 6.25 -3.62 -8.84
C VAL A 230 5.04 -2.77 -9.17
N PHE A 231 4.15 -2.57 -8.21
CA PHE A 231 2.95 -1.76 -8.41
C PHE A 231 3.27 -0.27 -8.52
N ARG A 232 4.25 0.24 -7.77
CA ARG A 232 4.79 1.59 -7.94
C ARG A 232 5.27 1.85 -9.37
N ALA A 233 5.88 0.87 -10.03
CA ALA A 233 6.27 1.04 -11.44
C ALA A 233 5.06 1.22 -12.36
N LYS A 234 3.95 0.51 -12.11
CA LYS A 234 2.69 0.70 -12.85
C LYS A 234 2.11 2.10 -12.60
N VAL A 235 2.02 2.49 -11.33
CA VAL A 235 1.53 3.81 -10.89
C VAL A 235 2.35 4.93 -11.52
N LEU A 236 3.68 4.82 -11.47
CA LEU A 236 4.59 5.80 -12.06
C LEU A 236 4.43 5.91 -13.58
N ALA A 237 4.21 4.79 -14.27
CA ALA A 237 3.95 4.80 -15.71
C ALA A 237 2.63 5.51 -16.03
N TRP A 238 1.57 5.24 -15.27
CA TRP A 238 0.29 5.94 -15.40
C TRP A 238 0.42 7.44 -15.13
N ILE A 239 1.08 7.83 -14.03
CA ILE A 239 1.29 9.25 -13.69
C ILE A 239 2.10 9.97 -14.76
N ARG A 240 3.19 9.37 -15.26
CA ARG A 240 3.98 10.00 -16.33
C ARG A 240 3.16 10.26 -17.59
N LYS A 241 2.24 9.35 -17.91
CA LYS A 241 1.36 9.47 -19.07
C LYS A 241 0.27 10.53 -18.86
N HIS A 242 -0.32 10.59 -17.67
CA HIS A 242 -1.56 11.35 -17.40
C HIS A 242 -1.40 12.54 -16.44
N ARG A 243 -0.18 12.93 -16.06
CA ARG A 243 0.08 14.00 -15.06
C ARG A 243 -0.63 15.33 -15.30
N HIS A 244 -0.92 15.67 -16.56
CA HIS A 244 -1.52 16.95 -16.95
C HIS A 244 -3.04 16.90 -17.05
N ASP A 245 -3.60 15.68 -17.13
CA ASP A 245 -5.04 15.45 -17.22
C ASP A 245 -5.38 14.10 -16.58
N PRO A 246 -5.27 14.00 -15.23
CA PRO A 246 -5.42 12.72 -14.52
C PRO A 246 -6.87 12.20 -14.53
N LEU A 247 -7.83 13.00 -14.98
CA LEU A 247 -9.27 12.68 -15.03
C LEU A 247 -9.85 12.65 -16.45
N GLY A 248 -9.02 12.91 -17.46
CA GLY A 248 -9.43 12.80 -18.85
C GLY A 248 -9.85 11.38 -19.24
N ALA A 249 -10.61 11.27 -20.32
CA ALA A 249 -11.14 9.98 -20.78
C ALA A 249 -10.05 8.91 -20.97
N GLY A 250 -8.87 9.31 -21.48
CA GLY A 250 -7.71 8.41 -21.61
C GLY A 250 -7.15 7.95 -20.27
N ALA A 251 -7.06 8.84 -19.28
CA ALA A 251 -6.60 8.52 -17.94
C ALA A 251 -7.55 7.54 -17.24
N MET A 252 -8.85 7.82 -17.30
CA MET A 252 -9.90 6.96 -16.73
C MET A 252 -9.91 5.56 -17.35
N HIS A 253 -9.79 5.46 -18.68
CA HIS A 253 -9.66 4.17 -19.37
C HIS A 253 -8.39 3.43 -18.94
N ASP A 254 -7.26 4.12 -18.88
CA ASP A 254 -5.99 3.51 -18.52
C ASP A 254 -5.88 3.09 -17.07
N THR A 255 -6.65 3.70 -16.16
CA THR A 255 -6.73 3.24 -14.77
C THR A 255 -7.23 1.79 -14.70
N GLU A 256 -8.11 1.37 -15.60
CA GLU A 256 -8.56 -0.03 -15.68
C GLU A 256 -7.48 -0.98 -16.22
N ASN A 257 -6.54 -0.45 -17.00
CA ASN A 257 -5.40 -1.19 -17.54
C ASN A 257 -4.27 -1.37 -16.52
N VAL A 258 -4.28 -0.62 -15.41
CA VAL A 258 -3.38 -0.85 -14.27
C VAL A 258 -3.87 -2.05 -13.47
N SER A 259 -3.44 -3.23 -13.91
CA SER A 259 -3.91 -4.50 -13.38
C SER A 259 -3.47 -4.76 -11.92
N PRO A 260 -4.33 -5.36 -11.06
CA PRO A 260 -3.94 -5.89 -9.74
C PRO A 260 -3.12 -7.18 -9.83
N LYS A 261 -2.97 -7.76 -11.02
CA LYS A 261 -2.18 -8.97 -11.21
C LYS A 261 -0.70 -8.64 -11.23
N LEU A 262 0.09 -9.45 -10.54
CA LEU A 262 1.55 -9.35 -10.63
C LEU A 262 1.99 -9.72 -12.05
N PRO A 263 2.69 -8.82 -12.79
CA PRO A 263 3.16 -9.11 -14.13
C PRO A 263 4.31 -10.10 -14.01
N ARG A 264 4.02 -11.36 -14.29
CA ARG A 264 4.97 -12.47 -14.25
C ARG A 264 4.73 -13.39 -15.45
N PRO A 265 5.77 -14.11 -15.91
CA PRO A 265 5.60 -15.07 -16.99
C PRO A 265 4.57 -16.16 -16.64
N ALA A 266 3.91 -16.69 -17.66
CA ALA A 266 3.01 -17.82 -17.53
C ALA A 266 3.74 -19.05 -16.94
N THR A 267 3.00 -19.98 -16.35
CA THR A 267 3.59 -21.15 -15.67
C THR A 267 4.48 -21.98 -16.60
N TRP A 268 4.06 -22.17 -17.86
CA TRP A 268 4.88 -22.87 -18.86
C TRP A 268 6.16 -22.11 -19.21
N GLN A 269 6.12 -20.78 -19.32
CA GLN A 269 7.31 -19.95 -19.56
C GLN A 269 8.28 -20.05 -18.38
N ARG A 270 7.78 -20.05 -17.14
CA ARG A 270 8.61 -20.22 -15.93
C ARG A 270 9.29 -21.59 -15.91
N LEU A 271 8.59 -22.64 -16.35
CA LEU A 271 9.18 -23.98 -16.52
C LEU A 271 10.26 -23.97 -17.60
N MET A 272 9.98 -23.36 -18.76
CA MET A 272 10.97 -23.20 -19.83
C MET A 272 12.20 -22.43 -19.36
N TYR A 273 12.05 -21.33 -18.62
CA TYR A 273 13.18 -20.58 -18.07
C TYR A 273 13.98 -21.41 -17.09
N LYS A 274 13.32 -22.24 -16.26
CA LYS A 274 14.01 -23.15 -15.34
C LYS A 274 14.87 -24.16 -16.11
N THR A 275 14.34 -24.74 -17.19
CA THR A 275 15.08 -25.70 -18.01
C THR A 275 16.21 -25.02 -18.80
N ALA A 276 15.91 -23.91 -19.46
CA ALA A 276 16.86 -23.20 -20.31
C ALA A 276 18.05 -22.60 -19.53
N THR A 277 17.89 -22.34 -18.23
CA THR A 277 18.97 -21.85 -17.35
C THR A 277 19.83 -22.96 -16.75
N LEU A 278 19.58 -24.25 -17.00
CA LEU A 278 20.43 -25.34 -16.48
C LEU A 278 21.88 -25.25 -16.99
N VAL A 279 22.07 -24.79 -18.23
CA VAL A 279 23.39 -24.55 -18.85
C VAL A 279 24.09 -23.28 -18.34
N VAL A 280 23.42 -22.50 -17.49
CA VAL A 280 24.00 -21.33 -16.84
C VAL A 280 24.72 -21.76 -15.56
N PRO A 281 25.95 -21.27 -15.29
CA PRO A 281 26.69 -21.57 -14.07
C PRO A 281 25.86 -21.33 -12.81
N GLN A 282 25.99 -22.23 -11.83
CA GLN A 282 25.17 -22.22 -10.60
C GLN A 282 25.15 -20.85 -9.88
N PRO A 283 26.28 -20.12 -9.73
CA PRO A 283 26.27 -18.84 -9.02
C PRO A 283 25.36 -17.77 -9.65
N GLN A 284 25.19 -17.77 -10.98
CA GLN A 284 24.41 -16.77 -11.71
C GLN A 284 23.06 -17.30 -12.22
N ARG A 285 22.80 -18.62 -12.11
CA ARG A 285 21.59 -19.27 -12.64
C ARG A 285 20.30 -18.63 -12.13
N GLN A 286 20.23 -18.38 -10.82
CA GLN A 286 19.03 -17.81 -10.21
C GLN A 286 18.82 -16.36 -10.60
N PHE A 287 19.90 -15.58 -10.69
CA PHE A 287 19.87 -14.21 -11.20
C PHE A 287 19.30 -14.18 -12.62
N VAL A 288 19.82 -14.99 -13.54
CA VAL A 288 19.34 -15.03 -14.93
C VAL A 288 17.87 -15.45 -15.02
N ARG A 289 17.43 -16.42 -14.21
CA ARG A 289 16.02 -16.84 -14.16
C ARG A 289 15.09 -15.72 -13.71
N GLU A 290 15.48 -14.93 -12.72
CA GLU A 290 14.70 -13.79 -12.22
C GLU A 290 14.71 -12.62 -13.22
N VAL A 291 15.86 -12.35 -13.89
CA VAL A 291 15.96 -11.34 -14.95
C VAL A 291 15.04 -11.65 -16.14
N LEU A 292 14.89 -12.93 -16.50
CA LEU A 292 13.97 -13.35 -17.57
C LEU A 292 12.51 -12.99 -17.27
N TYR A 293 12.12 -12.79 -16.01
CA TYR A 293 10.74 -12.37 -15.68
C TYR A 293 10.47 -10.95 -16.18
N GLY A 294 11.44 -10.05 -16.03
CA GLY A 294 11.38 -8.71 -16.61
C GLY A 294 11.52 -8.68 -18.14
N CYS A 295 11.85 -9.83 -18.76
CA CYS A 295 11.88 -9.97 -20.22
C CYS A 295 10.58 -10.55 -20.79
N CYS A 296 9.57 -10.83 -19.97
CA CYS A 296 8.27 -11.23 -20.48
C CYS A 296 7.61 -10.06 -21.21
N GLU A 297 6.97 -10.34 -22.34
CA GLU A 297 6.12 -9.35 -22.99
C GLU A 297 4.76 -9.31 -22.27
N HIS A 298 4.27 -8.09 -22.07
CA HIS A 298 2.99 -7.82 -21.43
C HIS A 298 2.14 -6.95 -22.36
N PRO A 299 0.82 -7.19 -22.43
CA PRO A 299 -0.06 -6.55 -23.40
C PRO A 299 -0.25 -5.05 -23.13
N ASN A 300 -0.43 -4.67 -21.86
CA ASN A 300 -0.54 -3.27 -21.46
C ASN A 300 0.82 -2.68 -21.07
N GLU A 301 0.96 -1.37 -21.22
CA GLU A 301 2.23 -0.67 -20.95
C GLU A 301 2.57 -0.58 -19.45
N PHE A 302 1.57 -0.58 -18.58
CA PHE A 302 1.77 -0.47 -17.14
C PHE A 302 2.44 -1.72 -16.57
N ASP A 303 2.05 -2.91 -17.05
CA ASP A 303 2.72 -4.16 -16.75
C ASP A 303 4.13 -4.22 -17.37
N ARG A 304 4.33 -3.66 -18.57
CA ARG A 304 5.68 -3.54 -19.17
C ARG A 304 6.60 -2.63 -18.35
N ALA A 305 6.05 -1.63 -17.67
CA ALA A 305 6.83 -0.74 -16.79
C ALA A 305 7.48 -1.48 -15.61
N CYS A 306 7.00 -2.68 -15.25
CA CYS A 306 7.58 -3.50 -14.19
C CYS A 306 8.85 -4.25 -14.60
N SER A 307 9.23 -4.25 -15.88
CA SER A 307 10.41 -4.97 -16.38
C SER A 307 11.71 -4.61 -15.65
N PRO A 308 12.06 -3.32 -15.46
CA PRO A 308 13.27 -2.96 -14.72
C PRO A 308 13.24 -3.38 -13.26
N VAL A 309 12.08 -3.31 -12.61
CA VAL A 309 11.91 -3.73 -11.20
C VAL A 309 12.24 -5.21 -11.01
N TRP A 310 11.89 -6.06 -11.99
CA TRP A 310 12.29 -7.47 -11.96
C TRP A 310 13.80 -7.66 -12.07
N TRP A 311 14.48 -6.84 -12.88
CA TRP A 311 15.94 -6.88 -12.99
C TRP A 311 16.63 -6.43 -11.71
N GLU A 312 16.18 -5.32 -11.13
CA GLU A 312 16.67 -4.79 -9.85
C GLU A 312 16.50 -5.81 -8.72
N LYS A 313 15.31 -6.42 -8.64
CA LYS A 313 15.03 -7.47 -7.67
C LYS A 313 15.93 -8.69 -7.88
N ALA A 314 16.13 -9.12 -9.12
CA ALA A 314 17.03 -10.23 -9.44
C ALA A 314 18.46 -9.94 -8.98
N PHE A 315 18.90 -8.70 -9.19
CA PHE A 315 20.22 -8.21 -8.82
C PHE A 315 20.41 -8.17 -7.31
N SER A 316 19.49 -7.52 -6.58
CA SER A 316 19.51 -7.46 -5.10
C SER A 316 19.46 -8.87 -4.47
N ASN A 317 18.62 -9.76 -4.99
CA ASN A 317 18.58 -11.16 -4.55
C ASN A 317 19.93 -11.87 -4.78
N ALA A 318 20.63 -11.56 -5.88
CA ALA A 318 21.92 -12.15 -6.18
C ALA A 318 23.00 -11.65 -5.21
N GLU A 319 23.04 -10.35 -4.91
CA GLU A 319 23.95 -9.79 -3.91
C GLU A 319 23.70 -10.37 -2.52
N HIS A 320 22.43 -10.49 -2.11
CA HIS A 320 22.05 -11.12 -0.85
C HIS A 320 22.51 -12.59 -0.77
N ARG A 321 22.33 -13.37 -1.85
CA ARG A 321 22.82 -14.77 -1.92
C ARG A 321 24.34 -14.86 -1.85
N LEU A 322 25.05 -13.93 -2.48
CA LEU A 322 26.51 -13.88 -2.47
C LEU A 322 27.08 -13.28 -1.18
N LYS A 323 26.24 -12.63 -0.35
CA LYS A 323 26.65 -11.85 0.83
C LYS A 323 27.68 -10.77 0.52
N LYS A 324 27.70 -10.27 -0.72
CA LYS A 324 28.60 -9.19 -1.17
C LYS A 324 28.01 -8.46 -2.39
N PRO A 325 28.38 -7.18 -2.60
CA PRO A 325 28.02 -6.46 -3.81
C PRO A 325 28.57 -7.13 -5.07
N ILE A 326 27.84 -7.01 -6.18
CA ILE A 326 28.31 -7.48 -7.49
C ILE A 326 28.92 -6.31 -8.24
N ALA A 327 30.23 -6.36 -8.50
CA ALA A 327 30.93 -5.33 -9.26
C ALA A 327 30.45 -5.25 -10.72
N PRO A 328 30.46 -4.08 -11.37
CA PRO A 328 30.07 -3.93 -12.78
C PRO A 328 30.81 -4.88 -13.74
N ALA A 329 32.10 -5.15 -13.49
CA ALA A 329 32.88 -6.10 -14.29
C ALA A 329 32.36 -7.55 -14.14
N GLN A 330 32.00 -7.95 -12.91
CA GLN A 330 31.43 -9.26 -12.63
C GLN A 330 30.03 -9.40 -13.25
N LEU A 331 29.18 -8.38 -13.13
CA LEU A 331 27.87 -8.36 -13.78
C LEU A 331 27.98 -8.48 -15.30
N ARG A 332 28.95 -7.78 -15.91
CA ARG A 332 29.24 -7.89 -17.34
C ARG A 332 29.63 -9.32 -17.71
N GLN A 333 30.55 -9.92 -16.97
CA GLN A 333 30.97 -11.32 -17.18
C GLN A 333 29.77 -12.29 -17.14
N TRP A 334 28.85 -12.10 -16.18
CA TRP A 334 27.65 -12.93 -16.07
C TRP A 334 26.74 -12.80 -17.30
N LEU A 335 26.53 -11.57 -17.77
CA LEU A 335 25.68 -11.27 -18.93
C LEU A 335 26.34 -11.63 -20.28
N ASP A 336 27.68 -11.71 -20.33
CA ASP A 336 28.46 -12.10 -21.51
C ASP A 336 28.66 -13.62 -21.63
N HIS A 337 28.30 -14.40 -20.61
CA HIS A 337 28.31 -15.86 -20.71
C HIS A 337 27.46 -16.33 -21.90
N TRP A 338 27.99 -17.23 -22.74
CA TRP A 338 27.38 -17.62 -24.01
C TRP A 338 25.90 -18.03 -23.89
N ALA A 339 25.55 -18.80 -22.85
CA ALA A 339 24.18 -19.23 -22.60
C ALA A 339 23.26 -18.05 -22.27
N VAL A 340 23.77 -17.08 -21.49
CA VAL A 340 23.01 -15.87 -21.11
C VAL A 340 22.84 -14.95 -22.31
N ARG A 341 23.87 -14.81 -23.17
CA ARG A 341 23.77 -14.09 -24.45
C ARG A 341 22.69 -14.68 -25.36
N ARG A 342 22.59 -16.02 -25.42
CA ARG A 342 21.55 -16.70 -26.20
C ARG A 342 20.14 -16.47 -25.62
N LEU A 343 20.00 -16.49 -24.29
CA LEU A 343 18.70 -16.31 -23.62
C LEU A 343 18.19 -14.87 -23.63
N LEU A 344 19.06 -13.89 -23.34
CA LEU A 344 18.68 -12.48 -23.19
C LEU A 344 18.83 -11.68 -24.50
N GLY A 345 19.59 -12.19 -25.48
CA GLY A 345 19.80 -11.54 -26.77
C GLY A 345 20.29 -10.10 -26.62
N ARG A 346 19.67 -9.17 -27.35
CA ARG A 346 20.01 -7.73 -27.31
C ARG A 346 19.62 -7.05 -25.99
N ARG A 347 18.67 -7.62 -25.22
CA ARG A 347 18.16 -7.03 -23.97
C ARG A 347 19.22 -6.99 -22.88
N ARG A 348 20.25 -7.86 -22.96
CA ARG A 348 21.39 -7.88 -22.03
C ARG A 348 22.07 -6.51 -21.85
N THR A 349 22.16 -5.72 -22.92
CA THR A 349 22.81 -4.40 -22.90
C THR A 349 22.00 -3.42 -22.08
N ALA A 350 20.67 -3.38 -22.29
CA ALA A 350 19.75 -2.55 -21.53
C ALA A 350 19.73 -2.96 -20.05
N ILE A 351 19.71 -4.26 -19.75
CA ILE A 351 19.77 -4.79 -18.38
C ILE A 351 21.07 -4.34 -17.69
N TYR A 352 22.21 -4.50 -18.36
CA TYR A 352 23.50 -4.09 -17.83
C TYR A 352 23.55 -2.59 -17.53
N GLN A 353 23.16 -1.76 -18.50
CA GLN A 353 23.14 -0.30 -18.35
C GLN A 353 22.26 0.14 -17.19
N HIS A 354 21.04 -0.42 -17.11
CA HIS A 354 20.10 -0.12 -16.03
C HIS A 354 20.67 -0.46 -14.64
N LEU A 355 21.19 -1.67 -14.48
CA LEU A 355 21.72 -2.14 -13.20
C LEU A 355 22.98 -1.40 -12.76
N VAL A 356 23.87 -1.05 -13.70
CA VAL A 356 25.07 -0.25 -13.38
C VAL A 356 24.70 1.19 -13.03
N GLN A 357 23.73 1.79 -13.74
CA GLN A 357 23.26 3.13 -13.43
C GLN A 357 22.66 3.20 -12.02
N MET A 358 21.94 2.15 -11.59
CA MET A 358 21.39 2.05 -10.24
C MET A 358 22.48 2.01 -9.15
N GLN A 359 23.66 1.49 -9.45
CA GLN A 359 24.78 1.43 -8.49
C GLN A 359 25.52 2.77 -8.32
N THR A 360 25.31 3.72 -9.23
CA THR A 360 25.98 5.02 -9.16
C THR A 360 25.17 5.93 -8.21
N PRO A 361 25.78 6.51 -7.16
CA PRO A 361 25.07 7.45 -6.29
C PRO A 361 24.55 8.63 -7.15
N ARG A 362 23.26 8.95 -6.97
CA ARG A 362 22.61 10.08 -7.62
C ARG A 362 22.85 11.37 -6.87
#